data_AF-A0A0U0WBD2-F1
#
_entry.id   AF-A0A0U0WBD2-F1
#
_cell.length_a   1.000
_cell.length_b   1.000
_cell.length_c   1.000
_cell.angle_alpha   90.00
_cell.angle_beta   90.00
_cell.angle_gamma   90.00
#
_symmetry.space_group_name_H-M   'P 1'
#
loop_
_entity.id
_entity.type
_entity.pdbx_description
1 polymer ?
#
loop_
_entity_poly.entity_id
_entity_poly.type
_entity_poly.pdbx_seq_one_letter_code
_entity_poly.pdbx_strand_id
1 'polypeptide(L)'
;MLGRPIAHSRSPQLHLAAYRALGLTDWTYERIECGAEDLPRVVGSFGPEWVGVSVTMPGKLAALRFADERTDRAELVGSANTLVRTPAGWRADNTDIDGVVGASLREVDGAARQIIADAGYGENFGHGLGHGVGLQIHEAPGIGATSVGTLLAGSVVTVEPGVYLPGRGGVRIEDTLVVPGNTSTTAGKTPELLTRFPKELTTL
;
A
#
# COMPACT_ATOMS: atom_id res chain seq x y z
N MET A 1 -18.70 -4.42 4.49
CA MET A 1 -17.55 -4.80 3.65
C MET A 1 -17.99 -5.83 2.61
N LEU A 2 -17.75 -5.53 1.33
CA LEU A 2 -18.10 -6.36 0.18
C LEU A 2 -16.87 -7.15 -0.31
N GLY A 3 -17.03 -8.43 -0.63
CA GLY A 3 -16.00 -9.21 -1.33
C GLY A 3 -16.38 -10.67 -1.53
N ARG A 4 -15.54 -11.42 -2.23
CA ARG A 4 -15.73 -12.87 -2.49
C ARG A 4 -14.39 -13.57 -2.71
N PRO A 5 -14.01 -14.55 -1.86
CA PRO A 5 -14.67 -14.97 -0.62
C PRO A 5 -14.49 -13.91 0.49
N ILE A 6 -15.50 -13.65 1.33
CA ILE A 6 -15.38 -12.64 2.41
C ILE A 6 -15.27 -13.20 3.83
N ALA A 7 -15.63 -14.47 4.04
CA ALA A 7 -15.78 -15.06 5.38
C ALA A 7 -14.54 -14.93 6.30
N HIS A 8 -13.34 -14.96 5.72
CA HIS A 8 -12.06 -14.89 6.45
C HIS A 8 -11.68 -13.48 6.91
N SER A 9 -12.34 -12.43 6.41
CA SER A 9 -11.95 -11.04 6.67
C SER A 9 -12.09 -10.68 8.16
N ARG A 10 -11.00 -10.18 8.76
CA ARG A 10 -11.00 -9.68 10.16
C ARG A 10 -11.48 -8.23 10.30
N SER A 11 -11.75 -7.56 9.18
CA SER A 11 -12.12 -6.15 9.16
C SER A 11 -13.34 -5.81 10.04
N PRO A 12 -14.43 -6.61 10.07
CA PRO A 12 -15.54 -6.32 10.97
C PRO A 12 -15.17 -6.28 12.45
N GLN A 13 -14.31 -7.19 12.92
CA GLN A 13 -13.87 -7.14 14.32
C GLN A 13 -13.09 -5.86 14.61
N LEU A 14 -12.21 -5.45 13.68
CA LEU A 14 -11.41 -4.23 13.82
C LEU A 14 -12.27 -2.96 13.80
N HIS A 15 -13.15 -2.82 12.82
CA HIS A 15 -14.01 -1.65 12.68
C HIS A 15 -15.03 -1.53 13.82
N LEU A 16 -15.66 -2.64 14.24
CA LEU A 16 -16.58 -2.61 15.37
C LEU A 16 -15.87 -2.29 16.70
N ALA A 17 -14.62 -2.73 16.88
CA ALA A 17 -13.82 -2.34 18.04
C ALA A 17 -13.53 -0.83 18.03
N ALA A 18 -13.15 -0.28 16.87
CA ALA A 18 -12.95 1.15 16.71
C ALA A 18 -14.24 1.95 16.94
N TYR A 19 -15.38 1.50 16.40
CA TYR A 19 -16.68 2.15 16.59
C TYR A 19 -17.06 2.23 18.07
N ARG A 20 -16.89 1.13 18.82
CA ARG A 20 -17.12 1.14 20.28
C ARG A 20 -16.20 2.11 21.01
N ALA A 21 -14.91 2.14 20.66
CA ALA A 21 -13.95 3.06 21.27
C ALA A 21 -14.29 4.54 20.99
N LEU A 22 -14.92 4.82 19.84
CA LEU A 22 -15.37 6.15 19.42
C LEU A 22 -16.80 6.50 19.89
N GLY A 23 -17.47 5.63 20.66
CA GLY A 23 -18.85 5.84 21.10
C GLY A 23 -19.91 5.68 20.01
N LEU A 24 -19.56 5.11 18.85
CA LEU A 24 -20.45 4.85 17.72
C LEU A 24 -21.21 3.53 17.92
N THR A 25 -21.99 3.43 19.00
CA THR A 25 -22.61 2.16 19.42
C THR A 25 -23.73 1.66 18.51
N ASP A 26 -24.37 2.57 17.76
CA ASP A 26 -25.46 2.23 16.84
C ASP A 26 -24.96 1.89 15.42
N TRP A 27 -23.64 1.90 15.21
CA TRP A 27 -23.04 1.62 13.92
C TRP A 27 -22.73 0.14 13.74
N THR A 28 -23.09 -0.39 12.58
CA THR A 28 -22.78 -1.76 12.18
C THR A 28 -21.67 -1.78 11.13
N TYR A 29 -20.94 -2.90 11.09
CA TYR A 29 -19.97 -3.17 10.05
C TYR A 29 -19.97 -4.67 9.77
N GLU A 30 -20.51 -5.06 8.62
CA GLU A 30 -20.80 -6.46 8.32
C GLU A 30 -20.00 -6.98 7.12
N ARG A 31 -19.97 -8.31 6.95
CA ARG A 31 -19.44 -8.95 5.74
C ARG A 31 -20.60 -9.25 4.81
N ILE A 32 -20.48 -8.86 3.55
CA ILE A 32 -21.47 -9.16 2.52
C ILE A 32 -20.73 -9.85 1.38
N GLU A 33 -21.14 -11.07 1.10
CA GLU A 33 -20.58 -11.90 0.03
C GLU A 33 -21.02 -11.32 -1.32
N CYS A 34 -20.08 -10.79 -2.09
CA CYS A 34 -20.36 -9.98 -3.28
C CYS A 34 -19.22 -10.09 -4.30
N GLY A 35 -19.53 -10.63 -5.48
CA GLY A 35 -18.64 -10.65 -6.64
C GLY A 35 -18.60 -9.31 -7.37
N ALA A 36 -17.74 -9.19 -8.39
CA ALA A 36 -17.63 -7.97 -9.17
C ALA A 36 -18.90 -7.71 -10.02
N GLU A 37 -19.49 -8.78 -10.54
CA GLU A 37 -20.73 -8.82 -11.31
C GLU A 37 -21.97 -8.50 -10.47
N ASP A 38 -21.96 -8.89 -9.19
CA ASP A 38 -23.08 -8.65 -8.27
C ASP A 38 -23.11 -7.22 -7.74
N LEU A 39 -21.96 -6.54 -7.73
CA LEU A 39 -21.75 -5.29 -6.99
C LEU A 39 -22.77 -4.20 -7.35
N PRO A 40 -23.06 -3.89 -8.63
CA PRO A 40 -24.03 -2.86 -8.98
C PRO A 40 -25.43 -3.14 -8.42
N ARG A 41 -25.87 -4.41 -8.47
CA ARG A 41 -27.17 -4.83 -7.94
C ARG A 41 -27.19 -4.75 -6.41
N VAL A 42 -26.14 -5.23 -5.75
CA VAL A 42 -26.05 -5.24 -4.29
C VAL A 42 -26.00 -3.82 -3.74
N VAL A 43 -25.05 -3.00 -4.22
CA VAL A 43 -24.90 -1.62 -3.74
C VAL A 43 -26.10 -0.75 -4.13
N GLY A 44 -26.65 -0.95 -5.33
CA GLY A 44 -27.86 -0.26 -5.78
C GLY A 44 -29.12 -0.57 -4.96
N SER A 45 -29.13 -1.69 -4.21
CA SER A 45 -30.24 -2.06 -3.32
C SER A 45 -30.17 -1.47 -1.91
N PHE A 46 -29.05 -0.82 -1.56
CA PHE A 46 -28.85 -0.29 -0.22
C PHE A 46 -29.71 0.95 0.04
N GLY A 47 -30.48 0.89 1.13
CA GLY A 47 -31.31 1.97 1.63
C GLY A 47 -30.52 3.13 2.25
N PRO A 48 -31.22 4.17 2.72
CA PRO A 48 -30.61 5.38 3.28
C PRO A 48 -29.80 5.13 4.56
N GLU A 49 -30.01 4.00 5.25
CA GLU A 49 -29.24 3.58 6.42
C GLU A 49 -27.77 3.24 6.09
N TRP A 50 -27.46 2.97 4.81
CA TRP A 50 -26.10 2.70 4.36
C TRP A 50 -25.39 4.00 4.00
N VAL A 51 -24.44 4.40 4.84
CA VAL A 51 -23.62 5.60 4.64
C VAL A 51 -22.32 5.32 3.88
N GLY A 52 -21.87 4.07 3.85
CA GLY A 52 -20.65 3.68 3.15
C GLY A 52 -20.37 2.18 3.21
N VAL A 53 -19.56 1.69 2.29
CA VAL A 53 -19.07 0.31 2.28
C VAL A 53 -17.61 0.24 1.85
N SER A 54 -16.84 -0.57 2.56
CA SER A 54 -15.51 -1.00 2.10
C SER A 54 -15.65 -2.15 1.10
N VAL A 55 -14.85 -2.14 0.04
CA VAL A 55 -14.86 -3.12 -1.04
C VAL A 55 -13.48 -3.77 -1.12
N THR A 56 -13.45 -5.10 -1.09
CA THR A 56 -12.24 -5.88 -1.35
C THR A 56 -12.37 -6.68 -2.64
N MET A 57 -11.34 -7.46 -2.98
CA MET A 57 -11.36 -8.35 -4.12
C MET A 57 -12.64 -9.23 -4.12
N PRO A 58 -13.29 -9.45 -5.28
CA PRO A 58 -12.93 -8.99 -6.63
C PRO A 58 -13.58 -7.64 -7.02
N GLY A 59 -14.33 -6.99 -6.12
CA GLY A 59 -15.26 -5.91 -6.46
C GLY A 59 -14.64 -4.53 -6.73
N LYS A 60 -13.34 -4.30 -6.49
CA LYS A 60 -12.77 -2.93 -6.48
C LYS A 60 -12.90 -2.17 -7.80
N LEU A 61 -12.79 -2.86 -8.95
CA LEU A 61 -12.96 -2.23 -10.26
C LEU A 61 -14.45 -1.96 -10.56
N ALA A 62 -15.34 -2.87 -10.14
CA ALA A 62 -16.77 -2.70 -10.30
C ALA A 62 -17.30 -1.56 -9.42
N ALA A 63 -16.77 -1.40 -8.22
CA ALA A 63 -17.07 -0.29 -7.32
C ALA A 63 -16.73 1.06 -7.95
N LEU A 64 -15.52 1.18 -8.53
CA LEU A 64 -15.15 2.39 -9.26
C LEU A 64 -16.15 2.66 -10.38
N ARG A 65 -16.42 1.67 -11.25
CA ARG A 65 -17.35 1.82 -12.39
C ARG A 65 -18.78 2.18 -11.98
N PHE A 66 -19.25 1.66 -10.84
CA PHE A 66 -20.60 1.88 -10.35
C PHE A 66 -20.82 3.29 -9.79
N ALA A 67 -19.79 3.93 -9.24
CA ALA A 67 -19.94 5.21 -8.54
C ALA A 67 -20.28 6.38 -9.47
N ASP A 68 -21.14 7.27 -8.98
CA ASP A 68 -21.57 8.51 -9.61
C ASP A 68 -20.47 9.59 -9.55
N GLU A 69 -19.75 9.63 -8.43
CA GLU A 69 -18.60 10.51 -8.21
C GLU A 69 -17.35 9.69 -7.93
N ARG A 70 -16.18 10.19 -8.33
CA ARG A 70 -14.90 9.51 -8.12
C ARG A 70 -13.88 10.53 -7.64
N THR A 71 -13.07 10.15 -6.67
CA THR A 71 -11.89 10.95 -6.34
C THR A 71 -10.83 10.77 -7.41
N ASP A 72 -10.04 11.82 -7.66
CA ASP A 72 -8.90 11.76 -8.59
C ASP A 72 -8.03 10.54 -8.28
N ARG A 73 -7.75 10.28 -6.99
CA ARG A 73 -6.94 9.13 -6.56
C ARG A 73 -7.56 7.77 -6.93
N ALA A 74 -8.88 7.63 -6.86
CA ALA A 74 -9.56 6.38 -7.24
C ALA A 74 -9.63 6.18 -8.76
N GLU A 75 -9.86 7.26 -9.53
CA GLU A 75 -9.84 7.22 -11.00
C GLU A 75 -8.46 6.80 -11.52
N LEU A 76 -7.45 7.39 -10.93
CA LEU A 76 -6.06 7.29 -11.33
C LEU A 76 -5.47 5.90 -11.05
N VAL A 77 -5.84 5.26 -9.93
CA VAL A 77 -5.51 3.84 -9.67
C VAL A 77 -6.40 2.88 -10.46
N GLY A 78 -7.52 3.35 -11.02
CA GLY A 78 -8.47 2.50 -11.74
C GLY A 78 -9.18 1.48 -10.84
N SER A 79 -9.22 1.71 -9.53
CA SER A 79 -9.97 0.87 -8.58
C SER A 79 -10.41 1.66 -7.35
N ALA A 80 -11.49 1.24 -6.69
CA ALA A 80 -12.00 1.82 -5.45
C ALA A 80 -12.15 0.74 -4.37
N ASN A 81 -11.66 1.03 -3.16
CA ASN A 81 -11.84 0.16 -1.99
C ASN A 81 -12.89 0.71 -1.02
N THR A 82 -13.45 1.89 -1.30
CA THR A 82 -14.40 2.59 -0.44
C THR A 82 -15.47 3.24 -1.32
N LEU A 83 -16.74 2.99 -1.00
CA LEU A 83 -17.88 3.72 -1.54
C LEU A 83 -18.55 4.46 -0.38
N VAL A 84 -18.81 5.74 -0.54
CA VAL A 84 -19.48 6.57 0.48
C VAL A 84 -20.70 7.22 -0.17
N ARG A 85 -21.81 7.28 0.57
CA ARG A 85 -23.03 7.93 0.07
C ARG A 85 -22.84 9.45 0.06
N THR A 86 -23.25 10.09 -1.03
CA THR A 86 -23.34 11.55 -1.18
C THR A 86 -24.76 11.93 -1.59
N PRO A 87 -25.12 13.23 -1.56
CA PRO A 87 -26.40 13.69 -2.09
C PRO A 87 -26.61 13.36 -3.58
N ALA A 88 -25.53 13.19 -4.36
CA ALA A 88 -25.57 12.87 -5.78
C ALA A 88 -25.59 11.36 -6.07
N GLY A 89 -25.40 10.50 -5.06
CA GLY A 89 -25.36 9.05 -5.23
C GLY A 89 -24.22 8.41 -4.43
N TRP A 90 -23.35 7.67 -5.10
CA TRP A 90 -22.18 7.02 -4.51
C TRP A 90 -20.90 7.67 -4.99
N ARG A 91 -20.03 8.02 -4.04
CA ARG A 91 -18.67 8.46 -4.30
C ARG A 91 -17.69 7.32 -4.07
N ALA A 92 -16.89 7.03 -5.09
CA ALA A 92 -15.79 6.08 -5.02
C ALA A 92 -14.50 6.76 -4.56
N ASP A 93 -13.83 6.07 -3.65
CA ASP A 93 -12.53 6.44 -3.15
C ASP A 93 -11.61 5.23 -2.96
N ASN A 94 -10.31 5.48 -2.84
CA ASN A 94 -9.31 4.44 -2.66
C ASN A 94 -8.28 4.81 -1.58
N THR A 95 -8.51 4.29 -0.37
CA THR A 95 -7.62 4.48 0.78
C THR A 95 -6.42 3.53 0.80
N ASP A 96 -6.38 2.49 -0.06
CA ASP A 96 -5.18 1.65 -0.19
C ASP A 96 -3.96 2.50 -0.62
N ILE A 97 -4.22 3.59 -1.35
CA ILE A 97 -3.20 4.52 -1.84
C ILE A 97 -2.46 5.14 -0.67
N ASP A 98 -3.16 5.65 0.33
CA ASP A 98 -2.54 6.28 1.51
C ASP A 98 -1.73 5.27 2.35
N GLY A 99 -2.03 3.97 2.24
CA GLY A 99 -1.28 2.90 2.91
C GLY A 99 0.01 2.50 2.20
N VAL A 100 0.11 2.73 0.89
CA VAL A 100 1.29 2.41 0.05
C VAL A 100 2.12 3.68 -0.19
N VAL A 101 1.45 4.79 -0.48
CA VAL A 101 1.92 6.17 -0.56
C VAL A 101 1.71 6.80 0.81
N GLY A 102 2.71 6.71 1.67
CA GLY A 102 2.50 6.91 3.10
C GLY A 102 3.27 5.95 3.99
N ALA A 103 3.87 4.90 3.42
CA ALA A 103 4.77 4.03 4.16
C ALA A 103 5.89 4.87 4.77
N SER A 104 6.02 4.81 6.10
CA SER A 104 7.03 5.56 6.83
C SER A 104 8.41 5.15 6.34
N LEU A 105 9.25 6.13 5.97
CA LEU A 105 10.61 5.87 5.51
C LEU A 105 11.41 5.07 6.55
N ARG A 106 11.11 5.30 7.83
CA ARG A 106 11.67 4.56 8.96
C ARG A 106 11.16 3.12 9.04
N GLU A 107 9.88 2.88 8.76
CA GLU A 107 9.31 1.52 8.79
C GLU A 107 9.84 0.67 7.64
N VAL A 108 10.03 1.28 6.46
CA VAL A 108 10.63 0.61 5.29
C VAL A 108 12.09 0.21 5.58
N ASP A 109 12.90 1.12 6.16
CA ASP A 109 14.24 0.77 6.68
C ASP A 109 14.17 -0.32 7.75
N GLY A 110 13.24 -0.19 8.69
CA GLY A 110 13.05 -1.12 9.80
C GLY A 110 12.77 -2.55 9.34
N ALA A 111 11.99 -2.74 8.27
CA ALA A 111 11.69 -4.06 7.72
C ALA A 111 12.96 -4.77 7.23
N ALA A 112 13.82 -4.09 6.46
CA ALA A 112 15.08 -4.66 5.99
C ALA A 112 16.07 -4.89 7.14
N ARG A 113 16.14 -3.91 8.06
CA ARG A 113 17.02 -3.97 9.23
C ARG A 113 16.66 -5.12 10.16
N GLN A 114 15.37 -5.41 10.35
CA GLN A 114 14.92 -6.53 11.18
C GLN A 114 15.37 -7.87 10.60
N ILE A 115 15.27 -8.06 9.28
CA ILE A 115 15.74 -9.29 8.61
C ILE A 115 17.25 -9.49 8.84
N ILE A 116 18.04 -8.43 8.72
CA ILE A 116 19.49 -8.47 8.96
C ILE A 116 19.80 -8.74 10.44
N ALA A 117 19.05 -8.13 11.36
CA ALA A 117 19.19 -8.34 12.80
C ALA A 117 18.83 -9.77 13.21
N ASP A 118 17.74 -10.33 12.68
CA ASP A 118 17.32 -11.71 12.90
C ASP A 118 18.35 -12.72 12.38
N ALA A 119 19.10 -12.34 11.34
CA ALA A 119 20.24 -13.11 10.82
C ALA A 119 21.53 -12.94 11.65
N GLY A 120 21.53 -12.11 12.70
CA GLY A 120 22.67 -11.89 13.59
C GLY A 120 23.64 -10.79 13.16
N TYR A 121 23.30 -9.98 12.15
CA TYR A 121 24.18 -8.98 11.54
C TYR A 121 23.71 -7.53 11.76
N GLY A 122 22.82 -7.29 12.73
CA GLY A 122 22.22 -5.96 12.95
C GLY A 122 23.24 -4.84 13.17
N GLU A 123 24.32 -5.11 13.92
CA GLU A 123 25.41 -4.15 14.17
C GLU A 123 26.28 -3.90 12.93
N ASN A 124 26.15 -4.73 11.90
CA ASN A 124 26.94 -4.67 10.67
C ASN A 124 26.25 -3.92 9.53
N PHE A 125 25.03 -3.39 9.75
CA PHE A 125 24.28 -2.56 8.80
C PHE A 125 24.26 -1.09 9.26
N GLY A 126 25.36 -0.37 8.99
CA GLY A 126 25.64 0.96 9.54
C GLY A 126 25.09 2.17 8.77
N HIS A 127 24.28 1.97 7.73
CA HIS A 127 23.74 3.05 6.90
C HIS A 127 22.21 2.94 6.73
N GLY A 128 21.60 3.92 6.07
CA GLY A 128 20.19 3.87 5.69
C GLY A 128 19.94 2.87 4.57
N LEU A 129 18.72 2.33 4.49
CA LEU A 129 18.30 1.39 3.44
C LEU A 129 18.42 1.93 2.01
N GLY A 130 18.30 3.24 1.77
CA GLY A 130 18.40 3.80 0.43
C GLY A 130 18.04 5.28 0.35
N HIS A 131 17.89 5.79 -0.86
CA HIS A 131 17.64 7.22 -1.13
C HIS A 131 16.90 7.44 -2.46
N GLY A 132 16.40 8.66 -2.68
CA GLY A 132 15.85 9.10 -3.96
C GLY A 132 16.94 9.28 -5.01
N VAL A 133 16.57 9.05 -6.28
CA VAL A 133 17.43 9.23 -7.45
C VAL A 133 16.68 10.00 -8.53
N GLY A 134 17.33 11.04 -9.06
CA GLY A 134 16.76 11.87 -10.12
C GLY A 134 17.82 12.73 -10.79
N LEU A 135 17.78 14.04 -10.56
CA LEU A 135 18.83 14.95 -11.08
C LEU A 135 20.12 14.80 -10.28
N GLN A 136 20.00 14.47 -8.99
CA GLN A 136 21.13 14.12 -8.14
C GLN A 136 21.18 12.61 -7.93
N ILE A 137 22.40 12.10 -7.74
CA ILE A 137 22.62 10.69 -7.36
C ILE A 137 22.00 10.42 -5.98
N HIS A 138 22.11 11.37 -5.07
CA HIS A 138 21.44 11.34 -3.76
C HIS A 138 20.47 12.52 -3.66
N GLU A 139 19.18 12.23 -3.65
CA GLU A 139 18.13 13.21 -3.37
C GLU A 139 17.07 12.64 -2.43
N ALA A 140 16.12 13.48 -2.01
CA ALA A 140 15.01 13.03 -1.20
C ALA A 140 14.09 12.07 -1.98
N PRO A 141 13.45 11.10 -1.31
CA PRO A 141 13.51 10.86 0.13
C PRO A 141 14.74 10.03 0.54
N GLY A 142 15.34 10.33 1.70
CA GLY A 142 16.25 9.40 2.36
C GLY A 142 15.47 8.30 3.09
N ILE A 143 15.89 7.05 2.97
CA ILE A 143 15.26 5.88 3.60
C ILE A 143 16.24 5.34 4.64
N GLY A 144 15.92 5.52 5.92
CA GLY A 144 16.83 5.18 7.01
C GLY A 144 16.17 5.25 8.38
N ALA A 145 16.81 4.67 9.39
CA ALA A 145 16.26 4.52 10.75
C ALA A 145 15.84 5.83 11.44
N THR A 146 16.47 6.95 11.06
CA THR A 146 16.18 8.30 11.58
C THR A 146 15.36 9.17 10.62
N SER A 147 14.95 8.61 9.47
CA SER A 147 14.21 9.35 8.46
C SER A 147 12.81 9.68 8.94
N VAL A 148 12.33 10.86 8.57
CA VAL A 148 11.00 11.37 8.87
C VAL A 148 10.22 11.53 7.58
N GLY A 149 8.91 11.30 7.63
CA GLY A 149 8.04 11.35 6.47
C GLY A 149 7.85 9.99 5.81
N THR A 150 7.34 10.00 4.59
CA THR A 150 6.80 8.82 3.92
C THR A 150 7.30 8.70 2.49
N LEU A 151 7.27 7.48 1.93
CA LEU A 151 7.53 7.28 0.51
C LEU A 151 6.49 8.00 -0.35
N LEU A 152 6.98 8.80 -1.30
CA LEU A 152 6.15 9.58 -2.21
C LEU A 152 5.84 8.76 -3.47
N ALA A 153 4.59 8.81 -3.93
CA ALA A 153 4.17 8.17 -5.17
C ALA A 153 4.99 8.69 -6.36
N GLY A 154 5.39 7.78 -7.25
CA GLY A 154 6.19 8.11 -8.43
C GLY A 154 7.65 8.45 -8.14
N SER A 155 8.09 8.44 -6.89
CA SER A 155 9.52 8.61 -6.58
C SER A 155 10.33 7.41 -7.06
N VAL A 156 11.51 7.68 -7.60
CA VAL A 156 12.50 6.66 -7.92
C VAL A 156 13.47 6.57 -6.75
N VAL A 157 13.63 5.39 -6.17
CA VAL A 157 14.47 5.17 -4.98
C VAL A 157 15.37 3.95 -5.12
N THR A 158 16.51 3.98 -4.45
CA THR A 158 17.35 2.81 -4.21
C THR A 158 16.83 2.01 -3.02
N VAL A 159 17.04 0.70 -3.08
CA VAL A 159 16.93 -0.24 -1.96
C VAL A 159 18.23 -1.03 -1.94
N GLU A 160 19.07 -0.74 -0.96
CA GLU A 160 20.48 -1.14 -0.95
C GLU A 160 20.96 -1.66 0.41
N PRO A 161 20.29 -2.65 1.03
CA PRO A 161 20.76 -3.20 2.31
C PRO A 161 22.20 -3.74 2.17
N GLY A 162 23.05 -3.38 3.13
CA GLY A 162 24.46 -3.74 3.14
C GLY A 162 24.93 -4.26 4.49
N VAL A 163 25.69 -5.36 4.49
CA VAL A 163 26.32 -5.94 5.68
C VAL A 163 27.83 -5.89 5.52
N TYR A 164 28.51 -5.27 6.49
CA TYR A 164 29.97 -5.09 6.48
C TYR A 164 30.60 -5.71 7.72
N LEU A 165 31.48 -6.69 7.49
CA LEU A 165 32.21 -7.42 8.50
C LEU A 165 33.66 -6.93 8.53
N PRO A 166 34.10 -6.25 9.61
CA PRO A 166 35.47 -5.77 9.74
C PRO A 166 36.49 -6.88 9.49
N GLY A 167 37.48 -6.59 8.63
CA GLY A 167 38.54 -7.54 8.26
C GLY A 167 38.10 -8.72 7.38
N ARG A 168 36.84 -8.81 6.97
CA ARG A 168 36.32 -9.87 6.07
C ARG A 168 35.73 -9.34 4.77
N GLY A 169 35.24 -8.09 4.77
CA GLY A 169 34.63 -7.45 3.61
C GLY A 169 33.16 -7.11 3.84
N GLY A 170 32.44 -6.76 2.79
CA GLY A 170 31.01 -6.47 2.87
C GLY A 170 30.28 -6.83 1.60
N VAL A 171 28.97 -7.03 1.75
CA VAL A 171 28.06 -7.31 0.64
C VAL A 171 26.95 -6.27 0.69
N ARG A 172 26.76 -5.57 -0.43
CA ARG A 172 25.61 -4.69 -0.66
C ARG A 172 25.03 -5.04 -2.02
N ILE A 173 23.74 -5.28 -2.05
CA ILE A 173 22.98 -5.47 -3.29
C ILE A 173 22.03 -4.31 -3.37
N GLU A 174 22.05 -3.61 -4.50
CA GLU A 174 21.29 -2.40 -4.73
C GLU A 174 20.38 -2.61 -5.94
N ASP A 175 19.09 -2.37 -5.72
CA ASP A 175 18.11 -2.25 -6.78
C ASP A 175 17.54 -0.84 -6.79
N THR A 176 17.26 -0.32 -7.98
CA THR A 176 16.51 0.93 -8.17
C THR A 176 15.09 0.59 -8.58
N LEU A 177 14.12 1.21 -7.93
CA LEU A 177 12.71 0.99 -8.22
C LEU A 177 11.93 2.29 -8.29
N VAL A 178 10.78 2.23 -8.96
CA VAL A 178 9.79 3.30 -8.98
C VAL A 178 8.71 2.96 -7.96
N VAL A 179 8.53 3.83 -6.96
CA VAL A 179 7.37 3.78 -6.07
C VAL A 179 6.14 4.02 -6.93
N PRO A 180 5.12 3.14 -6.91
CA PRO A 180 4.00 3.23 -7.82
C PRO A 180 3.38 4.63 -7.80
N GLY A 181 3.54 5.30 -8.94
CA GLY A 181 2.91 6.57 -9.22
C GLY A 181 1.48 6.34 -9.68
N ASN A 182 0.73 7.42 -9.65
CA ASN A 182 -0.68 7.41 -9.92
C ASN A 182 -0.96 7.15 -11.43
N THR A 183 0.03 7.30 -12.32
CA THR A 183 -0.13 7.23 -13.79
C THR A 183 0.39 5.96 -14.47
N SER A 184 0.77 4.91 -13.73
CA SER A 184 1.26 3.66 -14.35
C SER A 184 0.11 2.89 -15.00
N THR A 185 0.06 2.92 -16.34
CA THR A 185 -0.88 2.13 -17.13
C THR A 185 -0.62 0.63 -16.92
N THR A 186 -1.57 -0.02 -16.24
CA THR A 186 -1.85 -1.47 -16.29
C THR A 186 -0.87 -2.48 -15.68
N ALA A 187 0.17 -2.07 -14.95
CA ALA A 187 1.07 -3.01 -14.24
C ALA A 187 1.25 -2.69 -12.74
N GLY A 188 0.16 -2.75 -11.97
CA GLY A 188 0.18 -3.19 -10.57
C GLY A 188 0.52 -2.13 -9.50
N LYS A 189 -0.13 -2.31 -8.34
CA LYS A 189 0.15 -1.63 -7.06
C LYS A 189 1.51 -2.01 -6.45
N THR A 190 2.46 -2.46 -7.27
CA THR A 190 3.74 -3.06 -6.88
C THR A 190 4.87 -2.18 -7.41
N PRO A 191 5.90 -1.88 -6.60
CA PRO A 191 7.07 -1.15 -7.08
C PRO A 191 7.66 -1.74 -8.36
N GLU A 192 7.96 -0.89 -9.33
CA GLU A 192 8.58 -1.33 -10.58
C GLU A 192 10.10 -1.36 -10.42
N LEU A 193 10.73 -2.54 -10.54
CA LEU A 193 12.19 -2.64 -10.56
C LEU A 193 12.75 -2.14 -11.90
N LEU A 194 13.66 -1.17 -11.83
CA LEU A 194 14.42 -0.68 -12.97
C LEU A 194 15.68 -1.51 -13.20
N THR A 195 16.26 -2.07 -12.14
CA THR A 195 17.46 -2.91 -12.18
C THR A 195 17.11 -4.39 -12.37
N ARG A 196 17.61 -4.97 -13.47
CA ARG A 196 17.30 -6.37 -13.87
C ARG A 196 18.52 -7.30 -13.84
N PHE A 197 19.62 -6.86 -13.24
CA PHE A 197 20.83 -7.68 -13.16
C PHE A 197 20.61 -8.88 -12.21
N PRO A 198 21.19 -10.07 -12.51
CA PRO A 198 21.12 -11.22 -11.61
C PRO A 198 21.69 -10.91 -10.23
N LYS A 199 21.05 -11.43 -9.19
CA LYS A 199 21.49 -11.27 -7.78
C LYS A 199 22.28 -12.48 -7.28
N GLU A 200 22.65 -13.39 -8.19
CA GLU A 200 23.43 -14.57 -7.87
C GLU A 200 24.91 -14.21 -7.73
N LEU A 201 25.51 -14.66 -6.63
CA LEU A 201 26.95 -14.55 -6.45
C LEU A 201 27.64 -15.45 -7.47
N THR A 202 28.29 -14.83 -8.45
CA THR A 202 29.11 -15.53 -9.45
C THR A 202 30.58 -15.25 -9.14
N THR A 203 31.41 -16.31 -9.19
CA THR A 203 32.86 -16.17 -9.19
C THR A 203 33.35 -16.31 -10.62
N LEU A 204 34.15 -15.35 -11.08
CA LEU A 204 34.73 -15.31 -12.43
C LEU A 204 36.14 -15.91 -12.42
#